data_AF-A0A2S7WPP7-F1
#
_entry.id   AF-A0A2S7WPP7-F1
#
_cell.length_a   1.000
_cell.length_b   1.000
_cell.length_c   1.000
_cell.angle_alpha   90.00
_cell.angle_beta   90.00
_cell.angle_gamma   90.00
#
_symmetry.space_group_name_H-M   'P 1'
#
loop_
_entity.id
_entity.type
_entity.pdbx_description
1 polymer ?
#
loop_
_entity_poly.entity_id
_entity_poly.type
_entity_poly.pdbx_seq_one_letter_code
_entity_poly.pdbx_strand_id
1 'polypeptide(L)'
;MNNKGRKIGSKNKLTNTSKEGLFKVVSNELKRLNKLITTLPIYERFTKLIPYAKLLCVGNDEISYSTRKIIFESLQSEFKKLKFYINHLPKEKRANELRKILMMLSPEQIEKAIDKIE
;
A
#
# COMPACT_ATOMS: atom_id res chain seq x y z
N MET A 1 -11.66 -22.24 -43.76
CA MET A 1 -10.22 -21.96 -43.59
C MET A 1 -10.03 -21.19 -42.29
N ASN A 2 -9.12 -21.69 -41.45
CA ASN A 2 -8.76 -21.16 -40.15
C ASN A 2 -8.15 -19.76 -40.25
N ASN A 3 -8.52 -18.87 -39.34
CA ASN A 3 -7.58 -17.93 -38.75
C ASN A 3 -8.03 -17.58 -37.33
N LYS A 4 -7.70 -18.47 -36.39
CA LYS A 4 -7.68 -18.18 -34.96
C LYS A 4 -6.57 -17.15 -34.73
N GLY A 5 -6.92 -15.86 -34.77
CA GLY A 5 -6.05 -14.80 -34.28
C GLY A 5 -5.68 -15.11 -32.83
N ARG A 6 -4.43 -15.51 -32.59
CA ARG A 6 -3.85 -15.63 -31.26
C ARG A 6 -4.03 -14.27 -30.58
N LYS A 7 -4.99 -14.14 -29.66
CA LYS A 7 -4.90 -13.14 -28.60
C LYS A 7 -3.64 -13.48 -27.82
N ILE A 8 -2.54 -12.79 -28.13
CA ILE A 8 -1.34 -12.78 -27.31
C ILE A 8 -1.77 -12.21 -25.97
N GLY A 9 -2.19 -13.10 -25.07
CA GLY A 9 -2.61 -12.75 -23.73
C GLY A 9 -1.43 -12.03 -23.09
N SER A 10 -1.62 -10.76 -22.75
CA SER A 10 -0.70 -10.02 -21.90
C SER A 10 -0.52 -10.79 -20.60
N LYS A 11 0.56 -11.56 -20.53
CA LYS A 11 1.02 -12.29 -19.36
C LYS A 11 2.46 -11.86 -19.06
N ASN A 12 2.69 -10.56 -18.93
CA ASN A 12 3.85 -10.07 -18.17
C ASN A 12 3.59 -10.25 -16.67
N LYS A 13 3.25 -11.48 -16.26
CA LYS A 13 3.24 -11.85 -14.84
C LYS A 13 4.68 -12.18 -14.49
N LEU A 14 5.27 -11.40 -13.58
CA LEU A 14 6.57 -11.71 -13.01
C LEU A 14 6.58 -13.16 -12.52
N THR A 15 7.61 -13.91 -12.90
CA THR A 15 7.84 -15.25 -12.35
C THR A 15 8.10 -15.15 -10.84
N ASN A 16 7.86 -16.21 -10.08
CA ASN A 16 8.13 -16.22 -8.65
C ASN A 16 9.59 -15.88 -8.35
N THR A 17 10.54 -16.42 -9.13
CA THR A 17 11.97 -16.08 -9.04
C THR A 17 12.24 -14.58 -9.23
N SER A 18 11.56 -13.94 -10.19
CA SER A 18 11.70 -12.50 -10.41
C SER A 18 11.13 -11.70 -9.23
N LYS A 19 10.02 -12.14 -8.65
CA LYS A 19 9.43 -11.52 -7.45
C LYS A 19 10.37 -11.65 -6.25
N GLU A 20 11.00 -12.79 -6.06
CA GLU A 20 11.98 -13.00 -4.97
C GLU A 20 13.20 -12.11 -5.13
N GLY A 21 13.74 -12.05 -6.35
CA GLY A 21 14.87 -11.16 -6.67
C GLY A 21 14.54 -9.70 -6.38
N LEU A 22 13.38 -9.23 -6.87
CA LEU A 22 12.91 -7.88 -6.60
C LEU A 22 12.69 -7.64 -5.10
N PHE A 23 12.04 -8.57 -4.40
CA PHE A 23 11.78 -8.47 -2.98
C PHE A 23 13.07 -8.34 -2.17
N LYS A 24 14.10 -9.14 -2.47
CA LYS A 24 15.40 -9.05 -1.80
C LYS A 24 16.02 -7.65 -1.95
N VAL A 25 15.97 -7.08 -3.16
CA VAL A 25 16.51 -5.74 -3.44
C VAL A 25 15.74 -4.65 -2.69
N VAL A 26 14.40 -4.70 -2.70
CA VAL A 26 13.59 -3.59 -2.17
C VAL A 26 13.22 -3.75 -0.69
N SER A 27 13.36 -4.93 -0.09
CA SER A 27 12.91 -5.22 1.28
C SER A 27 13.50 -4.27 2.32
N ASN A 28 14.76 -3.87 2.17
CA ASN A 28 15.43 -2.93 3.06
C ASN A 28 14.85 -1.51 2.92
N GLU A 29 14.51 -1.10 1.70
CA GLU A 29 13.85 0.19 1.45
C GLU A 29 12.41 0.17 1.98
N LEU A 30 11.70 -0.95 1.84
CA LEU A 30 10.36 -1.12 2.42
C LEU A 30 10.37 -0.95 3.95
N LYS A 31 11.39 -1.50 4.63
CA LYS A 31 11.59 -1.31 6.09
C LYS A 31 11.88 0.13 6.50
N ARG A 32 12.30 0.98 5.56
CA ARG A 32 12.64 2.39 5.79
C ARG A 32 11.55 3.35 5.33
N LEU A 33 10.40 2.84 4.86
CA LEU A 33 9.31 3.66 4.32
C LEU A 33 8.85 4.75 5.28
N ASN A 34 8.80 4.49 6.60
CA ASN A 34 8.46 5.54 7.56
C ASN A 34 9.37 6.75 7.42
N LYS A 35 10.69 6.54 7.35
CA LYS A 35 11.68 7.61 7.22
C LYS A 35 11.49 8.38 5.92
N LEU A 36 11.15 7.68 4.84
CA LEU A 36 10.91 8.29 3.54
C LEU A 36 9.61 9.09 3.49
N ILE A 37 8.56 8.64 4.18
CA ILE A 37 7.30 9.40 4.26
C ILE A 37 7.42 10.61 5.18
N THR A 38 8.21 10.52 6.25
CA THR A 38 8.36 11.64 7.19
C THR A 38 9.20 12.79 6.66
N THR A 39 9.98 12.61 5.58
CA THR A 39 10.64 13.73 4.89
C THR A 39 9.68 14.57 4.06
N LEU A 40 8.50 14.05 3.73
CA LEU A 40 7.49 14.77 2.95
C LEU A 40 6.75 15.80 3.81
N PRO A 41 6.28 16.90 3.20
CA PRO A 41 5.34 17.82 3.84
C PRO A 41 4.06 17.09 4.29
N ILE A 42 3.53 17.46 5.45
CA ILE A 42 2.36 16.79 6.07
C ILE A 42 1.16 16.69 5.11
N TYR A 43 0.88 17.74 4.33
CA TYR A 43 -0.25 17.77 3.40
C TYR A 43 -0.09 16.78 2.22
N GLU A 44 1.13 16.34 1.91
CA GLU A 44 1.41 15.36 0.85
C GLU A 44 1.34 13.91 1.35
N ARG A 45 1.65 13.68 2.62
CA ARG A 45 1.76 12.33 3.21
C ARG A 45 0.52 11.49 2.97
N PHE A 46 -0.67 12.09 3.07
CA PHE A 46 -1.92 11.37 2.78
C PHE A 46 -1.92 10.77 1.38
N THR A 47 -1.66 11.60 0.37
CA THR A 47 -1.69 11.17 -1.04
C THR A 47 -0.61 10.14 -1.37
N LYS A 48 0.54 10.22 -0.68
CA LYS A 48 1.65 9.26 -0.86
C LYS A 48 1.44 7.95 -0.11
N LEU A 49 0.56 7.90 0.90
CA LEU A 49 0.17 6.64 1.55
C LEU A 49 -0.73 5.76 0.66
N ILE A 50 -1.52 6.36 -0.24
CA ILE A 50 -2.48 5.62 -1.08
C ILE A 50 -1.80 4.51 -1.93
N PRO A 51 -0.70 4.77 -2.67
CA PRO A 51 0.00 3.72 -3.41
C PRO A 51 0.47 2.56 -2.52
N TYR A 52 0.96 2.84 -1.31
CA TYR A 52 1.40 1.79 -0.38
C TYR A 52 0.22 1.01 0.20
N ALA A 53 -0.89 1.68 0.49
CA ALA A 53 -2.13 1.02 0.91
C ALA A 53 -2.64 0.06 -0.19
N LYS A 54 -2.56 0.43 -1.46
CA LYS A 54 -2.93 -0.47 -2.58
C LYS A 54 -2.11 -1.75 -2.60
N LEU A 55 -0.82 -1.68 -2.26
CA LEU A 55 0.04 -2.88 -2.21
C LEU A 55 -0.41 -3.86 -1.12
N LEU A 56 -1.15 -3.41 -0.10
CA LEU A 56 -1.76 -4.27 0.92
C LEU A 56 -2.90 -5.15 0.39
N CYS A 57 -3.37 -4.94 -0.84
CA CYS A 57 -4.41 -5.76 -1.46
C CYS A 57 -3.92 -6.59 -2.65
N VAL A 58 -2.61 -6.55 -2.96
CA VAL A 58 -2.07 -7.18 -4.18
C VAL A 58 -1.44 -8.53 -3.88
N GLY A 59 -1.80 -9.53 -4.70
CA GLY A 59 -1.18 -10.85 -4.76
C GLY A 59 -1.57 -11.80 -3.62
N ASN A 60 -1.63 -13.11 -3.88
CA ASN A 60 -1.97 -14.11 -2.87
C ASN A 60 -0.82 -15.10 -2.61
N ASP A 61 0.37 -14.82 -3.14
CA ASP A 61 1.57 -15.62 -2.91
C ASP A 61 2.34 -15.17 -1.65
N GLU A 62 3.26 -16.02 -1.19
CA GLU A 62 4.05 -15.83 0.03
C GLU A 62 4.89 -14.54 0.01
N ILE A 63 5.44 -14.18 -1.16
CA ILE A 63 6.23 -12.97 -1.33
C ILE A 63 5.32 -11.75 -1.20
N SER A 64 4.13 -11.81 -1.79
CA SER A 64 3.11 -10.78 -1.66
C SER A 64 2.71 -10.62 -0.19
N TYR A 65 2.46 -11.73 0.52
CA TYR A 65 2.18 -11.70 1.96
C TYR A 65 3.32 -11.02 2.76
N SER A 66 4.57 -11.43 2.52
CA SER A 66 5.75 -10.87 3.18
C SER A 66 5.92 -9.37 2.88
N THR A 67 5.68 -8.97 1.64
CA THR A 67 5.70 -7.57 1.20
C THR A 67 4.66 -6.74 1.94
N ARG A 68 3.42 -7.24 2.02
CA ARG A 68 2.33 -6.56 2.74
C ARG A 68 2.64 -6.39 4.22
N LYS A 69 3.17 -7.43 4.86
CA LYS A 69 3.56 -7.40 6.26
C LYS A 69 4.60 -6.30 6.51
N ILE A 70 5.68 -6.28 5.73
CA ILE A 70 6.74 -5.26 5.86
C ILE A 70 6.20 -3.86 5.62
N ILE A 71 5.39 -3.66 4.57
CA ILE A 71 4.81 -2.34 4.27
C ILE A 71 3.94 -1.86 5.43
N PHE A 72 3.03 -2.71 5.92
CA PHE A 72 2.13 -2.33 7.00
C PHE A 72 2.88 -2.02 8.29
N GLU A 73 3.81 -2.89 8.71
CA GLU A 73 4.64 -2.66 9.91
C GLU A 73 5.46 -1.38 9.79
N SER A 74 6.04 -1.12 8.61
CA SER A 74 6.86 0.07 8.37
C SER A 74 6.04 1.37 8.34
N LEU A 75 4.78 1.32 7.91
CA LEU A 75 3.91 2.49 7.79
C LEU A 75 2.84 2.58 8.89
N GLN A 76 2.86 1.69 9.89
CA GLN A 76 1.82 1.61 10.91
C GLN A 76 1.62 2.95 11.63
N SER A 77 2.70 3.65 11.99
CA SER A 77 2.64 4.97 12.63
C SER A 77 1.98 6.02 11.75
N GLU A 78 2.12 5.91 10.44
CA GLU A 78 1.57 6.85 9.47
C GLU A 78 0.08 6.56 9.21
N PHE A 79 -0.32 5.28 9.22
CA PHE A 79 -1.73 4.89 9.19
C PHE A 79 -2.48 5.37 10.44
N LYS A 80 -1.86 5.32 11.63
CA LYS A 80 -2.44 5.90 12.86
C LYS A 80 -2.64 7.43 12.77
N LYS A 81 -1.87 8.11 11.92
CA LYS A 81 -1.95 9.57 11.74
C LYS A 81 -2.88 10.00 10.62
N LEU A 82 -3.63 9.09 9.98
CA LEU A 82 -4.58 9.44 8.92
C LEU A 82 -5.56 10.54 9.34
N LYS A 83 -6.03 10.52 10.60
CA LYS A 83 -6.92 11.55 11.17
C LYS A 83 -6.29 12.95 11.22
N PHE A 84 -4.97 13.05 11.29
CA PHE A 84 -4.27 14.34 11.25
C PHE A 84 -4.09 14.78 9.79
N TYR A 85 -3.68 13.85 8.92
CA TYR A 85 -3.43 14.15 7.50
C TYR A 85 -4.69 14.56 6.75
N ILE A 86 -5.83 13.94 7.07
CA ILE A 86 -7.12 14.26 6.45
C ILE A 86 -7.57 15.70 6.72
N ASN A 87 -7.16 16.30 7.85
CA ASN A 87 -7.51 17.68 8.19
C ASN A 87 -6.81 18.70 7.29
N HIS A 88 -5.74 18.32 6.61
CA HIS A 88 -5.07 19.14 5.61
C HIS A 88 -5.69 19.04 4.22
N LEU A 89 -6.66 18.14 4.02
CA LEU A 89 -7.39 18.03 2.77
C LEU A 89 -8.60 18.98 2.74
N PRO A 90 -9.03 19.42 1.53
CA PRO A 90 -10.30 20.13 1.36
C PRO A 90 -11.47 19.35 1.97
N LYS A 91 -12.37 20.04 2.68
CA LYS A 91 -13.44 19.43 3.50
C LYS A 91 -14.29 18.44 2.71
N GLU A 92 -14.60 18.78 1.47
CA GLU A 92 -15.40 18.01 0.52
C GLU A 92 -14.71 16.72 0.05
N LYS A 93 -13.38 16.63 0.14
CA LYS A 93 -12.61 15.44 -0.27
C LYS A 93 -12.32 14.47 0.88
N ARG A 94 -12.38 14.94 2.13
CA ARG A 94 -11.96 14.18 3.33
C ARG A 94 -12.59 12.78 3.39
N ALA A 95 -13.92 12.71 3.37
CA ALA A 95 -14.63 11.44 3.54
C ALA A 95 -14.29 10.42 2.43
N ASN A 96 -14.23 10.88 1.17
CA ASN A 96 -13.92 10.03 0.03
C ASN A 96 -12.48 9.50 0.08
N GLU A 97 -11.52 10.38 0.40
CA GLU A 97 -10.12 10.01 0.47
C GLU A 97 -9.84 9.05 1.63
N LEU A 98 -10.41 9.29 2.82
CA LEU A 98 -10.30 8.38 3.95
C LEU A 98 -10.89 7.01 3.63
N ARG A 99 -12.08 6.98 3.02
CA ARG A 99 -12.74 5.73 2.61
C ARG A 99 -11.85 4.90 1.70
N LYS A 100 -11.16 5.51 0.74
CA LYS A 100 -10.26 4.80 -0.18
C LYS A 100 -9.16 4.03 0.56
N ILE A 101 -8.54 4.65 1.56
CA ILE A 101 -7.47 4.01 2.33
C ILE A 101 -8.05 2.93 3.24
N LEU A 102 -9.14 3.22 3.97
CA LEU A 102 -9.75 2.25 4.87
C LEU A 102 -10.25 0.99 4.15
N MET A 103 -10.77 1.12 2.93
CA MET A 103 -11.19 -0.04 2.11
C MET A 103 -10.02 -0.92 1.64
N MET A 104 -8.77 -0.44 1.74
CA MET A 104 -7.58 -1.21 1.37
C MET A 104 -6.95 -1.93 2.57
N LEU A 105 -7.35 -1.58 3.80
CA LEU A 105 -6.86 -2.21 5.02
C LEU A 105 -7.77 -3.39 5.40
N SER A 106 -7.18 -4.48 5.88
CA SER A 106 -7.95 -5.56 6.50
C SER A 106 -8.55 -5.11 7.84
N PRO A 107 -9.59 -5.78 8.36
CA PRO A 107 -10.15 -5.46 9.68
C PRO A 107 -9.08 -5.40 10.78
N GLU A 108 -8.15 -6.35 10.82
CA GLU A 108 -7.07 -6.40 11.82
C GLU A 108 -6.08 -5.23 11.65
N GLN A 109 -5.87 -4.78 10.42
CA GLN A 109 -5.04 -3.61 10.14
C GLN A 109 -5.72 -2.31 10.55
N ILE A 110 -7.04 -2.21 10.35
CA ILE A 110 -7.87 -1.09 10.78
C ILE A 110 -7.84 -0.98 12.31
N GLU A 111 -8.08 -2.09 13.02
CA GLU A 111 -7.97 -2.14 14.49
C GLU A 111 -6.60 -1.65 14.95
N LYS A 112 -5.51 -2.18 14.38
CA LYS A 112 -4.15 -1.73 14.73
C LYS A 112 -3.84 -0.27 14.39
N ALA A 113 -4.52 0.29 13.39
CA ALA A 113 -4.37 1.68 12.96
C ALA A 113 -5.23 2.65 13.78
N ILE A 114 -6.32 2.19 14.39
CA ILE A 114 -7.25 3.02 15.16
C ILE A 114 -7.06 2.84 16.68
N ASP A 115 -6.56 1.68 17.12
CA ASP A 115 -6.29 1.40 18.53
C ASP A 115 -5.27 2.38 19.08
N LYS A 116 -5.72 3.11 20.11
CA LYS A 116 -5.14 4.30 20.76
C LYS A 116 -5.56 5.65 20.17
N ILE A 117 -6.87 5.86 20.01
CA ILE A 117 -7.45 7.18 20.29
C ILE A 117 -7.93 7.15 21.74
N GLU A 118 -7.00 7.31 22.68
CA GLU A 118 -7.30 7.87 24.01
C GLU A 118 -7.09 9.37 23.93
#